data_AF-A0A952P2C2-F1
#
_entry.id   AF-A0A952P2C2-F1
#
_cell.length_a   1.000
_cell.length_b   1.000
_cell.length_c   1.000
_cell.angle_alpha   90.00
_cell.angle_beta   90.00
_cell.angle_gamma   90.00
#
_symmetry.space_group_name_H-M   'P 1'
#
loop_
_entity.id
_entity.type
_entity.pdbx_description
1 polymer ?
#
loop_
_entity_poly.entity_id
_entity_poly.type
_entity_poly.pdbx_seq_one_letter_code
_entity_poly.pdbx_strand_id
1 'polypeptide(L)'
;MKCLRAFAATSLGLLLSMSAWAASYTVPTDNPRLSPYANFEMSDVQVERWNGSLRISYILPIELTGEAVTIVLDGKDSAGELLSLKGEFGKATCVGSSCEVDYKHLPINREAVVARLREVSSSQEEFQARLQLSMDFEGNPIGIVNLDAPLFSPVVRDHK
;
A
#
# COMPACT_ATOMS: atom_id res chain seq x y z
N MET A 1 -34.05 -18.03 54.19
CA MET A 1 -32.64 -18.14 53.73
C MET A 1 -32.56 -17.67 52.29
N LYS A 2 -31.49 -16.95 51.93
CA LYS A 2 -31.47 -15.89 50.91
C LYS A 2 -31.28 -16.42 49.48
N CYS A 3 -32.15 -15.99 48.55
CA CYS A 3 -31.97 -16.10 47.11
C CYS A 3 -30.82 -15.19 46.65
N LEU A 4 -29.74 -15.77 46.11
CA LEU A 4 -28.77 -15.02 45.30
C LEU A 4 -29.18 -15.11 43.83
N ARG A 5 -29.54 -13.98 43.23
CA ARG A 5 -29.65 -13.80 41.78
C ARG A 5 -28.34 -13.20 41.29
N ALA A 6 -27.58 -13.97 40.50
CA ALA A 6 -26.40 -13.49 39.82
C ALA A 6 -26.82 -12.75 38.53
N PHE A 7 -26.48 -11.47 38.42
CA PHE A 7 -26.61 -10.69 37.20
C PHE A 7 -25.41 -11.00 36.30
N ALA A 8 -25.65 -11.65 35.16
CA ALA A 8 -24.67 -11.80 34.10
C ALA A 8 -24.58 -10.46 33.35
N ALA A 9 -23.48 -9.73 33.54
CA ALA A 9 -23.16 -8.55 32.76
C ALA A 9 -22.57 -8.99 31.41
N THR A 10 -23.41 -9.09 30.39
CA THR A 10 -22.99 -9.24 28.99
C THR A 10 -22.34 -7.94 28.54
N SER A 11 -21.02 -7.86 28.62
CA SER A 11 -20.21 -6.81 28.02
C SER A 11 -20.41 -6.83 26.51
N LEU A 12 -21.19 -5.88 26.01
CA LEU A 12 -21.41 -5.57 24.61
C LEU A 12 -20.10 -4.99 24.04
N GLY A 13 -19.22 -5.85 23.54
CA GLY A 13 -17.98 -5.45 22.89
C GLY A 13 -18.30 -4.71 21.58
N LEU A 14 -18.03 -3.40 21.54
CA LEU A 14 -18.04 -2.62 20.32
C LEU A 14 -16.98 -3.19 19.36
N LEU A 15 -17.42 -3.88 18.32
CA LEU A 15 -16.59 -4.21 17.16
C LEU A 15 -16.36 -2.92 16.38
N LEU A 16 -15.23 -2.26 16.62
CA LEU A 16 -14.75 -1.19 15.76
C LEU A 16 -14.31 -1.83 14.44
N SER A 17 -15.17 -1.72 13.42
CA SER A 17 -14.84 -2.09 12.05
C SER A 17 -13.74 -1.16 11.53
N MET A 18 -12.48 -1.59 11.66
CA MET A 18 -11.39 -0.97 10.92
C MET A 18 -11.59 -1.31 9.45
N SER A 19 -12.02 -0.33 8.66
CA SER A 19 -12.04 -0.44 7.20
C SER A 19 -10.60 -0.48 6.72
N ALA A 20 -10.09 -1.67 6.41
CA ALA A 20 -8.87 -1.83 5.65
C ALA A 20 -9.13 -1.29 4.23
N TRP A 21 -8.31 -0.32 3.80
CA TRP A 21 -8.37 0.17 2.42
C TRP A 21 -7.63 -0.85 1.56
N ALA A 22 -8.30 -1.36 0.52
CA ALA A 22 -7.57 -2.12 -0.48
C ALA A 22 -6.77 -1.16 -1.36
N ALA A 23 -5.62 -1.64 -1.80
CA ALA A 23 -4.73 -0.95 -2.69
C ALA A 23 -3.92 -1.98 -3.48
N SER A 24 -3.43 -1.57 -4.63
CA SER A 24 -2.54 -2.38 -5.47
C SER A 24 -1.29 -1.61 -5.82
N TYR A 25 -0.23 -2.36 -6.05
CA TYR A 25 1.05 -1.84 -6.49
C TYR A 25 1.35 -2.34 -7.89
N THR A 26 1.68 -1.43 -8.80
CA THR A 26 2.07 -1.78 -10.18
C THR A 26 3.52 -1.42 -10.42
N VAL A 27 4.31 -2.37 -10.92
CA VAL A 27 5.65 -2.10 -11.48
C VAL A 27 5.48 -1.66 -12.94
N PRO A 28 5.82 -0.42 -13.32
CA PRO A 28 5.68 0.03 -14.71
C PRO A 28 6.56 -0.81 -15.64
N THR A 29 6.02 -1.23 -16.78
CA THR A 29 6.75 -2.00 -17.79
C THR A 29 6.24 -1.70 -19.19
N ASP A 30 7.16 -1.54 -20.14
CA ASP A 30 6.85 -1.42 -21.57
C ASP A 30 6.74 -2.78 -22.26
N ASN A 31 7.07 -3.88 -21.55
CA ASN A 31 7.02 -5.22 -22.12
C ASN A 31 5.61 -5.82 -21.98
N PRO A 32 4.88 -6.04 -23.10
CA PRO A 32 3.51 -6.54 -23.04
C PRO A 32 3.40 -7.95 -22.45
N ARG A 33 4.49 -8.73 -22.44
CA ARG A 33 4.52 -10.07 -21.83
C ARG A 33 4.62 -10.04 -20.31
N LEU A 34 5.17 -8.96 -19.74
CA LEU A 34 5.30 -8.79 -18.29
C LEU A 34 4.09 -8.09 -17.68
N SER A 35 3.41 -7.24 -18.45
CA SER A 35 2.24 -6.46 -18.01
C SER A 35 1.17 -7.27 -17.25
N PRO A 36 0.79 -8.50 -17.66
CA PRO A 36 -0.19 -9.30 -16.90
C PRO A 36 0.25 -9.66 -15.47
N TYR A 37 1.54 -9.60 -15.17
CA TYR A 37 2.16 -9.98 -13.89
C TYR A 37 2.67 -8.77 -13.10
N ALA A 38 2.46 -7.55 -13.60
CA ALA A 38 3.02 -6.32 -13.04
C ALA A 38 2.29 -5.80 -11.78
N ASN A 39 1.11 -6.35 -11.47
CA ASN A 39 0.29 -5.93 -10.34
C ASN A 39 0.50 -6.85 -9.13
N PHE A 40 0.73 -6.25 -7.98
CA PHE A 40 0.95 -6.89 -6.70
C PHE A 40 -0.10 -6.37 -5.71
N GLU A 41 -0.59 -7.26 -4.85
CA GLU A 41 -1.48 -6.86 -3.76
C GLU A 41 -0.69 -6.10 -2.71
N MET A 42 -1.27 -5.01 -2.19
CA MET A 42 -0.71 -4.28 -1.07
C MET A 42 -1.45 -4.63 0.23
N SER A 43 -0.72 -4.55 1.34
CA SER A 43 -1.27 -4.72 2.67
C SER A 43 -0.98 -3.49 3.52
N ASP A 44 -1.80 -3.31 4.56
CA ASP A 44 -1.61 -2.29 5.60
C ASP A 44 -1.53 -0.85 5.07
N VAL A 45 -2.28 -0.54 4.02
CA VAL A 45 -2.36 0.83 3.50
C VAL A 45 -3.21 1.69 4.42
N GLN A 46 -2.61 2.76 4.93
CA GLN A 46 -3.24 3.75 5.78
C GLN A 46 -3.07 5.13 5.19
N VAL A 47 -4.17 5.87 5.12
CA VAL A 47 -4.22 7.24 4.64
C VAL A 47 -4.76 8.11 5.76
N GLU A 48 -3.91 8.99 6.30
CA GLU A 48 -4.26 9.89 7.39
C GLU A 48 -4.25 11.34 6.90
N ARG A 49 -5.24 12.12 7.34
CA ARG A 49 -5.28 13.57 7.12
C ARG A 49 -5.28 14.29 8.45
N TRP A 50 -4.32 15.19 8.65
CA TRP A 50 -4.26 16.03 9.84
C TRP A 50 -3.72 17.42 9.49
N ASN A 51 -4.46 18.47 9.85
CA ASN A 51 -4.03 19.87 9.76
C ASN A 51 -3.59 20.27 8.35
N GLY A 52 -4.32 19.82 7.33
CA GLY A 52 -3.98 20.08 5.92
C GLY A 52 -2.70 19.35 5.47
N SER A 53 -2.29 18.31 6.17
CA SER A 53 -1.24 17.39 5.73
C SER A 53 -1.87 16.03 5.44
N LEU A 54 -1.39 15.38 4.38
CA LEU A 54 -1.69 14.00 4.03
C LEU A 54 -0.48 13.14 4.38
N ARG A 55 -0.74 12.02 5.04
CA ARG A 55 0.22 10.94 5.26
C ARG A 55 -0.31 9.68 4.64
N ILE A 56 0.52 9.01 3.85
CA ILE A 56 0.26 7.67 3.33
C ILE A 56 1.32 6.75 3.92
N SER A 57 0.91 5.63 4.49
CA SER A 57 1.81 4.56 4.90
C SER A 57 1.33 3.21 4.40
N TYR A 58 2.26 2.34 4.05
CA TYR A 58 1.98 1.00 3.52
C TYR A 58 3.20 0.09 3.63
N ILE A 59 3.01 -1.20 3.46
CA ILE A 59 4.09 -2.17 3.31
C ILE A 59 4.28 -2.48 1.81
N LEU A 60 5.52 -2.38 1.32
CA LEU A 60 5.85 -2.78 -0.05
C LEU A 60 5.66 -4.30 -0.24
N PRO A 61 5.20 -4.75 -1.42
CA PRO A 61 5.11 -6.18 -1.71
C PRO A 61 6.44 -6.89 -1.50
N ILE A 62 6.42 -7.95 -0.68
CA ILE A 62 7.62 -8.72 -0.34
C ILE A 62 8.19 -9.47 -1.54
N GLU A 63 7.39 -9.66 -2.59
CA GLU A 63 7.81 -10.15 -3.90
C GLU A 63 8.81 -9.22 -4.60
N LEU A 64 8.92 -7.96 -4.18
CA LEU A 64 9.84 -6.97 -4.75
C LEU A 64 11.06 -6.70 -3.85
N THR A 65 10.88 -6.73 -2.53
CA THR A 65 11.93 -6.37 -1.56
C THR A 65 12.54 -7.57 -0.85
N GLY A 66 11.82 -8.70 -0.80
CA GLY A 66 12.21 -9.93 -0.08
C GLY A 66 11.88 -9.89 1.42
N GLU A 67 11.62 -8.69 1.96
CA GLU A 67 11.33 -8.44 3.37
C GLU A 67 10.26 -7.35 3.48
N ALA A 68 9.53 -7.29 4.59
CA ALA A 68 8.52 -6.26 4.81
C ALA A 68 9.18 -4.89 5.00
N VAL A 69 8.97 -3.99 4.04
CA VAL A 69 9.49 -2.61 4.11
C VAL A 69 8.31 -1.65 4.24
N THR A 70 8.24 -0.95 5.38
CA THR A 70 7.25 0.09 5.60
C THR A 70 7.67 1.37 4.90
N ILE A 71 6.79 1.88 4.04
CA ILE A 71 6.92 3.17 3.41
C ILE A 71 6.01 4.15 4.13
N VAL A 72 6.53 5.34 4.38
CA VAL A 72 5.79 6.47 4.93
C VAL A 72 6.08 7.68 4.06
N LEU A 73 5.04 8.31 3.54
CA LEU A 73 5.12 9.50 2.71
C LEU A 73 4.20 10.58 3.27
N ASP A 74 4.75 11.77 3.48
CA ASP A 74 4.07 12.91 4.06
C ASP A 74 4.13 14.12 3.11
N GLY A 75 3.07 14.92 3.08
CA GLY A 75 3.04 16.15 2.31
C GLY A 75 1.89 17.06 2.72
N LYS A 76 1.98 18.33 2.32
CA LYS A 76 0.87 19.27 2.52
C LYS A 76 -0.18 19.03 1.46
N ASP A 77 -1.43 18.92 1.90
CA ASP A 77 -2.59 18.91 1.02
C ASP A 77 -2.69 20.28 0.35
N SER A 78 -2.20 20.37 -0.88
CA SER A 78 -2.43 21.51 -1.74
C SER A 78 -3.81 21.34 -2.36
N ALA A 79 -4.67 22.36 -2.28
CA ALA A 79 -6.01 22.38 -2.87
C ALA A 79 -6.05 22.28 -4.42
N GLY A 80 -5.00 21.77 -5.05
CA GLY A 80 -4.90 21.47 -6.48
C GLY A 80 -4.95 19.96 -6.73
N GLU A 81 -4.92 19.59 -8.01
CA GLU A 81 -5.08 18.20 -8.46
C GLU A 81 -3.84 17.31 -8.28
N LEU A 82 -2.67 17.93 -8.07
CA LEU A 82 -1.39 17.25 -7.97
C LEU A 82 -0.84 17.36 -6.55
N LEU A 83 -0.69 16.21 -5.88
CA LEU A 83 -0.13 16.14 -4.54
C LEU A 83 1.28 15.58 -4.56
N SER A 84 2.22 16.26 -3.90
CA SER A 84 3.59 15.78 -3.75
C SER A 84 3.86 15.35 -2.32
N LEU A 85 4.24 14.09 -2.14
CA LEU A 85 4.58 13.49 -0.86
C LEU A 85 6.07 13.11 -0.82
N LYS A 86 6.66 13.10 0.37
CA LYS A 86 8.07 12.74 0.58
C LYS A 86 8.22 11.90 1.85
N GLY A 87 9.21 11.02 1.84
CA GLY A 87 9.54 10.18 2.97
C GLY A 87 11.02 9.80 2.98
N GLU A 88 11.38 8.91 3.90
CA GLU A 88 12.74 8.39 4.03
C GLU A 88 13.19 7.65 2.77
N PHE A 89 12.33 6.76 2.25
CA PHE A 89 12.63 5.90 1.13
C PHE A 89 12.27 6.49 -0.24
N GLY A 90 11.84 7.75 -0.34
CA GLY A 90 11.50 8.30 -1.64
C GLY A 90 10.53 9.47 -1.64
N LYS A 91 9.90 9.68 -2.80
CA LYS A 91 8.89 10.71 -3.03
C LYS A 91 7.77 10.12 -3.88
N ALA A 92 6.58 10.67 -3.74
CA ALA A 92 5.46 10.33 -4.60
C ALA A 92 4.79 11.56 -5.18
N THR A 93 4.23 11.40 -6.37
CA THR A 93 3.34 12.36 -7.02
C THR A 93 2.00 11.67 -7.23
N CYS A 94 0.94 12.22 -6.64
CA CYS A 94 -0.39 11.63 -6.67
C CYS A 94 -1.38 12.48 -7.45
N VAL A 95 -2.22 11.81 -8.24
CA VAL A 95 -3.35 12.37 -8.97
C VAL A 95 -4.57 11.47 -8.72
N GLY A 96 -5.63 12.02 -8.13
CA GLY A 96 -6.83 11.25 -7.80
C GLY A 96 -6.57 10.17 -6.74
N SER A 97 -6.60 8.90 -7.15
CA SER A 97 -6.32 7.74 -6.29
C SER A 97 -5.02 7.02 -6.65
N SER A 98 -4.26 7.54 -7.63
CA SER A 98 -3.01 6.92 -8.10
C SER A 98 -1.81 7.77 -7.69
N CYS A 99 -0.76 7.12 -7.19
CA CYS A 99 0.49 7.75 -6.79
C CYS A 99 1.67 7.08 -7.49
N GLU A 100 2.38 7.83 -8.33
CA GLU A 100 3.68 7.41 -8.86
C GLU A 100 4.74 7.67 -7.79
N VAL A 101 5.49 6.63 -7.43
CA VAL A 101 6.48 6.65 -6.35
C VAL A 101 7.86 6.36 -6.92
N ASP A 102 8.82 7.23 -6.61
CA ASP A 102 10.23 7.12 -6.96
C ASP A 102 11.01 6.86 -5.66
N TYR A 103 11.46 5.62 -5.49
CA TYR A 103 12.13 5.17 -4.28
C TYR A 103 13.65 5.35 -4.33
N LYS A 104 14.27 5.39 -3.15
CA LYS A 104 15.73 5.47 -2.97
C LYS A 104 16.15 4.59 -1.82
N HIS A 105 17.30 3.94 -2.00
CA HIS A 105 17.97 3.17 -0.94
C HIS A 105 17.08 2.10 -0.27
N LEU A 106 16.18 1.47 -1.04
CA LEU A 106 15.37 0.37 -0.51
C LEU A 106 16.28 -0.82 -0.16
N PRO A 107 16.10 -1.43 1.03
CA PRO A 107 16.76 -2.68 1.33
C PRO A 107 16.08 -3.80 0.52
N ILE A 108 16.80 -4.34 -0.47
CA ILE A 108 16.32 -5.43 -1.32
C ILE A 108 17.15 -6.69 -1.03
N ASN A 109 16.48 -7.74 -0.57
CA ASN A 109 17.06 -9.05 -0.36
C ASN A 109 16.68 -9.98 -1.52
N ARG A 110 17.55 -10.02 -2.54
CA ARG A 110 17.30 -10.77 -3.78
C ARG A 110 17.08 -12.27 -3.54
N GLU A 111 17.80 -12.88 -2.59
CA GLU A 111 17.62 -14.30 -2.29
C GLU A 111 16.22 -14.58 -1.73
N ALA A 112 15.76 -13.73 -0.81
CA ALA A 112 14.42 -13.82 -0.24
C ALA A 112 13.33 -13.54 -1.29
N VAL A 113 13.53 -12.58 -2.20
CA VAL A 113 12.64 -12.33 -3.36
C VAL A 113 12.47 -13.61 -4.19
N VAL A 114 13.58 -14.24 -4.59
CA VAL A 114 13.54 -15.46 -5.40
C VAL A 114 12.82 -16.59 -4.67
N ALA A 115 13.10 -16.78 -3.38
CA ALA A 115 12.45 -17.79 -2.55
C ALA A 115 10.93 -17.56 -2.48
N ARG A 116 10.52 -16.31 -2.21
CA ARG A 116 9.11 -15.93 -2.13
C ARG A 116 8.39 -16.11 -3.45
N LEU A 117 8.97 -15.64 -4.55
CA LEU A 117 8.37 -15.77 -5.88
C LEU A 117 8.17 -17.24 -6.29
N ARG A 118 9.09 -18.14 -5.92
CA ARG A 118 8.91 -19.58 -6.15
C ARG A 118 7.75 -20.18 -5.35
N GLU A 119 7.49 -19.66 -4.16
CA GLU A 119 6.39 -20.11 -3.30
C GLU A 119 5.02 -19.67 -3.84
N VAL A 120 4.91 -18.42 -4.30
CA VAL A 120 3.61 -17.83 -4.67
C VAL A 120 3.24 -17.96 -6.14
N SER A 121 4.21 -18.20 -7.03
CA SER A 121 3.93 -18.30 -8.46
C SER A 121 3.23 -19.61 -8.80
N SER A 122 2.17 -19.53 -9.58
CA SER A 122 1.37 -20.69 -10.00
C SER A 122 2.02 -21.50 -11.14
N SER A 123 2.98 -20.90 -11.85
CA SER A 123 3.66 -21.48 -13.01
C SER A 123 5.09 -20.97 -13.15
N GLN A 124 5.89 -21.71 -13.93
CA GLN A 124 7.25 -21.27 -14.27
C GLN A 124 7.25 -19.95 -15.06
N GLU A 125 6.26 -19.73 -15.92
CA GLU A 125 6.13 -18.50 -16.70
C GLU A 125 5.89 -17.29 -15.79
N GLU A 126 4.92 -17.38 -14.88
CA GLU A 126 4.66 -16.34 -13.89
C GLU A 126 5.89 -16.06 -13.01
N PHE A 127 6.57 -17.12 -12.55
CA PHE A 127 7.79 -16.98 -11.75
C PHE A 127 8.86 -16.17 -12.49
N GLN A 128 9.14 -16.51 -13.76
CA GLN A 128 10.14 -15.79 -14.56
C GLN A 128 9.71 -14.35 -14.85
N ALA A 129 8.43 -14.11 -15.14
CA ALA A 129 7.93 -12.77 -15.41
C ALA A 129 8.00 -11.86 -14.16
N ARG A 130 7.54 -12.34 -13.00
CA ARG A 130 7.61 -11.60 -11.73
C ARG A 130 9.05 -11.39 -11.28
N LEU A 131 9.94 -12.36 -11.52
CA LEU A 131 11.37 -12.21 -11.24
C LEU A 131 12.00 -11.12 -12.12
N GLN A 132 11.64 -11.06 -13.40
CA GLN A 132 12.13 -9.99 -14.27
C GLN A 132 11.64 -8.62 -13.78
N LEU A 133 10.36 -8.51 -13.41
CA LEU A 133 9.80 -7.27 -12.85
C LEU A 133 10.49 -6.84 -11.55
N SER A 134 10.84 -7.77 -10.66
CA SER A 134 11.56 -7.43 -9.42
C SER A 134 12.99 -6.98 -9.69
N MET A 135 13.68 -7.56 -10.69
CA MET A 135 14.99 -7.07 -11.12
C MET A 135 14.93 -5.68 -11.77
N ASP A 136 13.91 -5.43 -12.60
CA ASP A 136 13.70 -4.11 -13.22
C ASP A 136 13.42 -3.06 -12.13
N PHE A 137 12.60 -3.41 -11.14
CA PHE A 137 12.34 -2.60 -9.95
C PHE A 137 13.62 -2.34 -9.13
N GLU A 138 14.48 -3.34 -8.91
CA GLU A 138 15.75 -3.16 -8.20
C GLU A 138 16.68 -2.15 -8.90
N GLY A 139 16.72 -2.18 -10.23
CA GLY A 139 17.54 -1.27 -11.03
C GLY A 139 16.98 0.16 -11.11
N ASN A 140 15.65 0.29 -11.14
CA ASN A 140 14.94 1.57 -11.19
C ASN A 140 13.66 1.46 -10.35
N PRO A 141 13.72 1.75 -9.04
CA PRO A 141 12.63 1.45 -8.13
C PRO A 141 11.54 2.52 -8.24
N ILE A 142 10.75 2.39 -9.29
CA ILE A 142 9.57 3.20 -9.57
C ILE A 142 8.35 2.29 -9.47
N GLY A 143 7.28 2.82 -8.90
CA GLY A 143 6.02 2.12 -8.73
C GLY A 143 4.81 3.01 -8.88
N ILE A 144 3.66 2.39 -9.07
CA ILE A 144 2.37 3.07 -9.02
C ILE A 144 1.55 2.42 -7.91
N VAL A 145 1.21 3.20 -6.89
CA VAL A 145 0.27 2.82 -5.83
C VAL A 145 -1.12 3.27 -6.26
N ASN A 146 -2.05 2.32 -6.42
CA ASN A 146 -3.44 2.60 -6.74
C ASN A 146 -4.30 2.33 -5.50
N LEU A 147 -4.93 3.38 -4.99
CA LEU A 147 -5.82 3.35 -3.83
C LEU A 147 -7.27 3.15 -4.29
N ASP A 148 -8.07 2.42 -3.52
CA ASP A 148 -9.48 2.21 -3.85
C ASP A 148 -10.34 3.48 -3.71
N ALA A 149 -9.93 4.39 -2.82
CA ALA A 149 -10.63 5.66 -2.60
C ALA A 149 -9.76 6.86 -3.01
N PRO A 150 -10.37 7.90 -3.61
CA PRO A 150 -9.65 9.08 -4.04
C PRO A 150 -9.07 9.86 -2.85
N LEU A 151 -7.83 10.35 -3.04
CA LEU A 151 -7.15 11.20 -2.05
C LEU A 151 -7.80 12.58 -1.90
N PHE A 152 -8.71 12.94 -2.81
CA PHE A 152 -9.49 14.16 -2.79
C PHE A 152 -10.98 13.81 -2.73
N SER A 153 -11.48 13.41 -1.56
CA SER A 153 -12.93 13.41 -1.35
C SER A 153 -13.34 14.82 -0.96
N PRO A 154 -14.35 15.44 -1.62
CA PRO A 154 -14.88 16.70 -1.15
C PRO A 154 -15.34 16.49 0.29
N VAL A 155 -14.82 17.30 1.22
CA VAL A 155 -15.37 17.37 2.56
C VAL A 155 -16.80 17.83 2.38
N VAL A 156 -17.75 16.90 2.45
CA VAL A 156 -19.17 17.24 2.57
C VAL A 156 -19.28 17.92 3.93
N ARG A 157 -19.16 19.25 3.94
CA ARG A 157 -19.46 20.04 5.12
C ARG A 157 -20.96 19.92 5.28
N ASP A 158 -21.39 19.02 6.16
CA ASP A 158 -22.76 19.01 6.66
C ASP A 158 -23.00 20.36 7.34
N HIS A 159 -23.52 21.31 6.57
CA HIS A 159 -24.05 22.56 7.09
C HIS A 159 -25.32 22.21 7.86
N LYS A 160 -25.19 22.13 9.19
CA LYS A 160 -26.29 22.03 10.13
C LYS A 160 -26.66 23.42 10.66
#